data_AF-A0A534X9E6-F1
#
_entry.id   AF-A0A534X9E6-F1
#
_cell.length_a   1.000
_cell.length_b   1.000
_cell.length_c   1.000
_cell.angle_alpha   90.00
_cell.angle_beta   90.00
_cell.angle_gamma   90.00
#
_symmetry.space_group_name_H-M   'P 1'
#
loop_
_entity.id
_entity.type
_entity.pdbx_description
1 polymer ?
#
loop_
_entity_poly.entity_id
_entity_poly.type
_entity_poly.pdbx_seq_one_letter_code
_entity_poly.pdbx_strand_id
1 'polypeptide(L)' 'MAKEDDVLIQLATRIPKGLHREIKLFCVQHGISVMEFVAAALEEKLRKSTVRAGRRSPARG' A
#
# COMPACT_ATOMS: atom_id res chain seq x y z
N MET A 1 18.73 12.75 -14.18
CA MET A 1 17.29 13.07 -14.19
C MET A 1 16.64 12.16 -13.16
N ALA A 2 15.98 12.72 -12.15
CA ALA A 2 15.15 11.92 -11.24
C ALA A 2 14.12 11.16 -12.09
N LYS A 3 13.93 9.87 -11.83
CA LYS A 3 12.94 9.08 -12.59
C LYS A 3 11.56 9.62 -12.19
N GLU A 4 10.60 9.64 -13.10
CA GLU A 4 9.24 10.13 -12.80
C GLU A 4 8.60 9.43 -11.59
N ASP A 5 9.07 8.21 -11.26
CA ASP A 5 8.69 7.43 -10.08
C ASP A 5 9.19 7.99 -8.73
N ASP A 6 10.10 8.97 -8.73
CA ASP A 6 10.61 9.62 -7.51
C ASP A 6 9.68 10.76 -7.02
N VAL A 7 8.63 11.09 -7.79
CA VAL A 7 7.69 12.16 -7.44
C VAL A 7 6.63 11.63 -6.47
N LEU A 8 6.87 11.88 -5.18
CA LEU A 8 5.93 11.53 -4.11
C LEU A 8 4.76 12.52 -4.06
N ILE A 9 3.53 12.00 -4.10
CA ILE A 9 2.30 12.78 -3.91
C ILE A 9 1.72 12.49 -2.53
N GLN A 10 1.22 13.53 -1.85
CA GLN A 10 0.65 13.40 -0.51
C GLN A 10 -0.67 12.63 -0.52
N LEU A 11 -0.74 11.56 0.28
CA LEU A 11 -1.96 10.79 0.54
C LEU A 11 -2.59 11.22 1.87
N ALA A 12 -3.68 11.99 1.81
CA ALA A 12 -4.43 12.40 3.00
C ALA A 12 -5.55 11.40 3.32
N THR A 13 -5.46 10.70 4.46
CA THR A 13 -6.50 9.78 4.93
C THR A 13 -6.73 9.93 6.43
N ARG A 14 -7.96 9.62 6.88
CA ARG A 14 -8.29 9.52 8.31
C ARG A 14 -8.24 8.05 8.72
N ILE A 15 -7.48 7.74 9.76
CA ILE A 15 -7.40 6.41 10.35
C ILE A 15 -7.65 6.47 11.87
N PRO A 16 -8.16 5.40 12.49
CA PRO A 16 -8.29 5.34 13.95
C PRO A 16 -6.95 5.58 14.65
N LYS A 17 -6.98 6.27 15.81
CA LYS A 17 -5.77 6.61 16.57
C LYS A 17 -4.96 5.38 17.01
N GLY A 18 -5.64 4.31 17.39
CA GLY A 18 -5.00 3.03 17.75
C GLY A 18 -4.20 2.45 16.59
N LEU A 19 -4.82 2.39 15.41
CA LEU A 19 -4.18 1.89 14.19
C LEU A 19 -2.95 2.73 13.80
N HIS A 20 -3.03 4.06 13.90
CA HIS A 20 -1.87 4.92 13.66
C HIS A 20 -0.71 4.62 14.62
N ARG A 21 -1.00 4.31 15.90
CA ARG A 21 0.03 3.94 16.87
C ARG A 21 0.66 2.59 16.53
N GLU A 22 -0.14 1.60 16.18
CA GLU A 22 0.32 0.27 15.78
C GLU A 22 1.24 0.33 14.56
N ILE A 23 0.86 1.08 13.53
CA ILE A 23 1.69 1.32 12.34
C ILE A 23 3.07 1.88 12.74
N LYS A 24 3.09 2.90 13.60
CA LYS A 24 4.35 3.51 14.04
C LYS A 24 5.23 2.53 14.83
N LEU A 25 4.65 1.75 15.72
CA LEU A 25 5.40 0.75 16.50
C LEU A 25 6.01 -0.31 15.58
N PHE A 26 5.23 -0.81 14.61
CA PHE A 26 5.71 -1.74 13.60
C PHE A 26 6.88 -1.14 12.81
N CYS A 27 6.74 0.09 12.33
CA CYS A 27 7.79 0.77 11.56
C CYS A 27 9.09 0.91 12.36
N VAL A 28 9.01 1.28 13.65
CA VAL A 28 10.18 1.37 14.54
C VAL A 28 10.83 0.01 14.75
N GLN A 29 10.04 -1.03 15.01
CA GLN A 29 10.56 -2.37 15.24
C GLN A 29 11.28 -2.95 14.01
N HIS A 30 10.79 -2.63 12.81
CA HIS A 30 11.31 -3.15 11.54
C HIS A 30 12.29 -2.21 10.84
N GLY A 31 12.56 -1.02 11.39
CA GLY A 31 13.50 -0.06 10.82
C GLY A 31 13.06 0.55 9.49
N ILE A 32 11.75 0.62 9.23
CA ILE A 32 11.17 1.17 7.99
C ILE A 32 10.44 2.48 8.25
N SER A 33 10.23 3.28 7.20
CA SER A 33 9.42 4.49 7.31
C SER A 33 7.92 4.18 7.24
N VAL A 34 7.09 5.05 7.82
CA VAL A 34 5.62 4.94 7.69
C VAL A 34 5.19 5.03 6.23
N MET A 35 5.87 5.86 5.43
CA MET A 35 5.60 5.99 4.00
C MET A 35 5.86 4.69 3.25
N GLU A 36 7.02 4.05 3.49
CA GLU A 36 7.38 2.76 2.91
C GLU A 36 6.38 1.67 3.29
N PHE A 37 6.00 1.60 4.56
CA PHE A 37 4.96 0.68 5.03
C PHE A 37 3.64 0.88 4.28
N VAL A 38 3.18 2.13 4.17
CA VAL A 38 1.91 2.45 3.48
C VAL A 38 2.00 2.12 2.00
N ALA A 39 3.09 2.48 1.31
CA ALA A 39 3.29 2.18 -0.09
C ALA A 39 3.24 0.66 -0.34
N ALA A 40 3.99 -0.13 0.43
CA ALA A 40 4.03 -1.58 0.30
C ALA A 40 2.65 -2.23 0.56
N ALA A 41 1.94 -1.79 1.60
CA ALA A 41 0.61 -2.28 1.93
C ALA A 41 -0.43 -1.97 0.84
N LEU A 42 -0.36 -0.77 0.25
CA LEU A 42 -1.23 -0.37 -0.87
C LEU A 42 -0.94 -1.20 -2.12
N GLU A 43 0.33 -1.36 -2.50
CA GLU A 43 0.72 -2.19 -3.64
C GLU A 43 0.26 -3.65 -3.47
N GLU A 44 0.47 -4.24 -2.28
CA GLU A 44 0.02 -5.59 -1.99
C GLU A 44 -1.50 -5.73 -2.14
N LYS A 45 -2.26 -4.77 -1.63
CA LYS A 45 -3.73 -4.78 -1.72
C LYS A 45 -4.22 -4.63 -3.17
N LEU A 46 -3.60 -3.75 -3.95
CA LEU A 46 -3.93 -3.54 -5.35
C LEU A 46 -3.58 -4.77 -6.20
N ARG A 47 -2.38 -5.36 -6.02
CA ARG A 47 -1.99 -6.62 -6.67
C ARG A 47 -2.96 -7.76 -6.38
N LYS A 48 -3.39 -7.94 -5.12
CA LYS A 48 -4.38 -8.97 -4.75
C LYS A 48 -5.74 -8.74 -5.41
N SER A 49 -6.14 -7.48 -5.58
CA SER A 49 -7.43 -7.12 -6.18
C SER A 49 -7.44 -7.37 -7.69
N THR A 50 -6.34 -7.06 -8.39
CA THR A 50 -6.21 -7.31 -9.84
C THR A 50 -6.13 -8.80 -10.17
N VAL A 51 -5.41 -9.60 -9.37
CA VAL A 51 -5.35 -11.06 -9.53
C VAL A 51 -6.74 -11.70 -9.36
N ARG A 52 -7.54 -11.21 -8.41
CA ARG A 52 -8.91 -11.70 -8.19
C ARG A 52 -9.86 -11.31 -9.32
N ALA A 53 -9.63 -10.16 -9.97
CA ALA A 53 -10.39 -9.76 -11.16
C ALA A 53 -10.04 -10.61 -12.38
N GLY A 54 -8.75 -10.92 -12.60
CA GLY A 54 -8.30 -11.77 -13.73
C GLY A 54 -8.79 -13.22 -13.66
N ARG A 55 -8.94 -13.78 -12.45
CA ARG A 55 -9.54 -15.12 -12.24
C ARG A 55 -11.05 -15.18 -12.49
N ARG A 56 -11.72 -14.04 -12.68
CA ARG A 56 -13.17 -13.94 -12.92
C ARG A 56 -13.52 -13.72 -14.40
N SER A 57 -12.56 -13.78 -15.32
CA SER A 57 -12.88 -13.84 -16.74
C SER A 57 -13.59 -15.17 -17.03
N PRO A 58 -14.86 -15.15 -17.46
CA PRO A 58 -15.59 -16.37 -17.76
C PRO A 58 -15.04 -16.99 -19.04
N ALA A 59 -15.05 -18.31 -19.07
CA ALA A 59 -14.98 -19.07 -20.32
C ALA A 59 -15.92 -18.41 -21.35
N ARG A 60 -15.34 -17.89 -22.44
CA ARG A 60 -16.11 -17.66 -23.67
C ARG A 60 -16.45 -19.04 -24.20
N GLY A 61 -17.76 -19.30 -24.30
CA GLY A 61 -18.31 -20.46 -25.01
C GLY A 61 -18.11 -20.37 -26.51
#